data_AF-A0A5J4N2W9-F1
#
_entry.id   AF-A0A5J4N2W9-F1
#
_cell.length_a   1.000
_cell.length_b   1.000
_cell.length_c   1.000
_cell.angle_alpha   90.00
_cell.angle_beta   90.00
_cell.angle_gamma   90.00
#
_symmetry.space_group_name_H-M   'P 1'
#
loop_
_entity.id
_entity.type
_entity.pdbx_description
1 polymer ?
#
loop_
_entity_poly.entity_id
_entity_poly.type
_entity_poly.pdbx_seq_one_letter_code
_entity_poly.pdbx_strand_id
1 'polypeptide(L)'
;PIPYWLYKLHGLNMYYSCEICGNQTYRGPKAFQQHFSEWRHAHGMRVLGIPNTIHFAHVTKIEDALALWQRIRTMKEGERWRPEVEEELEDSAGNVVSRKTYEDLKRQGLL
;
A
#
# COMPACT_ATOMS: atom_id res chain seq x y z
N PRO A 1 -28.31 17.48 -27.22
CA PRO A 1 -28.38 17.99 -25.83
C PRO A 1 -28.87 16.89 -24.87
N ILE A 2 -28.17 16.67 -23.75
CA ILE A 2 -28.55 15.64 -22.75
C ILE A 2 -29.74 16.15 -21.92
N PRO A 3 -30.81 15.35 -21.71
CA PRO A 3 -31.93 15.76 -20.86
C PRO A 3 -31.51 16.04 -19.41
N TYR A 4 -32.09 17.08 -18.80
CA TYR A 4 -31.72 17.53 -17.44
C TYR A 4 -31.99 16.47 -16.35
N TRP A 5 -33.01 15.63 -16.51
CA TRP A 5 -33.29 14.54 -15.59
C TRP A 5 -32.19 13.46 -15.62
N LEU A 6 -31.68 13.14 -16.80
CA LEU A 6 -30.58 12.18 -16.99
C LEU A 6 -29.28 12.73 -16.42
N TYR A 7 -29.08 14.04 -16.56
CA TYR A 7 -27.97 14.78 -15.96
C TYR A 7 -27.98 14.69 -14.42
N LYS A 8 -29.16 14.82 -13.81
CA LYS A 8 -29.37 14.72 -12.36
C LYS A 8 -29.28 13.28 -11.85
N LEU A 9 -29.83 12.33 -12.61
CA LEU A 9 -29.79 10.89 -12.30
C LEU A 9 -28.35 10.37 -12.22
N HIS A 10 -27.47 10.79 -13.14
CA HIS A 10 -26.07 10.37 -13.16
C HIS A 10 -25.15 11.20 -12.27
N GLY A 11 -25.68 12.15 -11.48
CA GLY A 11 -24.88 12.97 -10.57
C GLY A 11 -23.84 13.84 -11.27
N LEU A 12 -24.05 14.17 -12.56
CA LEU A 12 -23.12 15.00 -13.34
C LEU A 12 -23.08 16.46 -12.86
N ASN A 13 -23.97 16.85 -11.94
CA ASN A 13 -23.94 18.13 -11.22
C ASN A 13 -22.96 18.17 -10.04
N MET A 14 -22.39 17.03 -9.65
CA MET A 14 -21.44 16.93 -8.55
C MET A 14 -20.01 16.99 -9.06
N TYR A 15 -19.15 17.71 -8.35
CA TYR A 15 -17.72 17.82 -8.65
C TYR A 15 -16.91 17.19 -7.52
N TYR A 16 -15.90 16.42 -7.90
CA TYR A 16 -14.96 15.78 -6.99
C TYR A 16 -13.54 16.20 -7.36
N SER A 17 -12.72 16.55 -6.39
CA SER A 17 -11.32 16.88 -6.61
C SER A 17 -10.40 15.75 -6.13
N CYS A 18 -9.27 15.58 -6.82
CA CYS A 18 -8.22 14.65 -6.41
C CYS A 18 -6.88 15.39 -6.30
N GLU A 19 -6.32 15.42 -5.09
CA GLU A 19 -5.08 16.14 -4.77
C GLU A 19 -3.86 15.46 -5.40
N ILE A 20 -3.82 14.11 -5.36
CA ILE A 20 -2.77 13.28 -6.00
C ILE A 20 -2.67 13.55 -7.51
N CYS A 21 -3.77 13.95 -8.15
CA CYS A 21 -3.83 14.33 -9.56
C CYS A 21 -3.54 15.83 -9.82
N GLY A 22 -3.02 16.57 -8.84
CA GLY A 22 -2.79 18.02 -8.95
C GLY A 22 -4.05 18.86 -8.80
N ASN A 23 -4.93 18.48 -7.88
CA ASN A 23 -6.24 19.12 -7.64
C ASN A 23 -7.17 19.12 -8.87
N GLN A 24 -7.03 18.12 -9.74
CA GLN A 24 -7.92 17.94 -10.89
C GLN A 24 -9.36 17.67 -10.42
N THR A 25 -10.32 18.38 -11.01
CA THR A 25 -11.74 18.17 -10.78
C THR A 25 -12.34 17.20 -11.78
N TYR A 26 -13.15 16.26 -11.29
CA TYR A 26 -13.90 15.28 -12.05
C TYR A 26 -15.40 15.52 -11.84
N ARG A 27 -16.17 15.33 -12.92
CA ARG A 27 -17.61 15.58 -12.93
C ARG A 27 -18.37 14.26 -12.80
N GLY A 28 -19.07 14.14 -11.68
CA GLY A 28 -19.88 12.99 -11.33
C GLY A 28 -19.10 11.77 -10.81
N PRO A 29 -19.77 10.84 -10.11
CA PRO A 29 -19.13 9.73 -9.42
C PRO A 29 -18.44 8.74 -10.36
N LYS A 30 -19.00 8.50 -11.56
CA LYS A 30 -18.47 7.51 -12.51
C LYS A 30 -17.09 7.92 -13.05
N ALA A 31 -16.95 9.17 -13.50
CA ALA A 31 -15.66 9.69 -13.95
C ALA A 31 -14.65 9.70 -12.80
N PHE A 32 -15.11 10.06 -11.60
CA PHE A 32 -14.29 10.01 -10.39
C PHE A 32 -13.96 8.58 -9.91
N GLN A 33 -14.67 7.53 -10.32
CA GLN A 33 -14.20 6.17 -10.02
C GLN A 33 -13.19 5.69 -11.07
N GLN A 34 -13.41 6.06 -12.34
CA GLN A 34 -12.52 5.68 -13.43
C GLN A 34 -11.14 6.34 -13.32
N HIS A 35 -11.04 7.53 -12.74
CA HIS A 35 -9.75 8.22 -12.67
C HIS A 35 -8.67 7.48 -11.86
N PHE A 36 -9.03 6.59 -10.92
CA PHE A 36 -8.06 5.81 -10.15
C PHE A 36 -7.23 4.85 -11.02
N SER A 37 -7.80 4.37 -12.13
CA SER A 37 -7.09 3.52 -13.11
C SER A 37 -6.49 4.31 -14.27
N GLU A 38 -6.71 5.63 -14.34
CA GLU A 38 -6.12 6.48 -15.37
C GLU A 38 -4.62 6.69 -15.14
N TRP A 39 -3.90 6.93 -16.24
CA TRP A 39 -2.46 7.16 -16.22
C TRP A 39 -2.07 8.32 -15.30
N ARG A 40 -2.88 9.39 -15.23
CA ARG A 40 -2.56 10.57 -14.41
C ARG A 40 -2.46 10.21 -12.93
N HIS A 41 -3.44 9.48 -12.40
CA HIS A 41 -3.44 9.06 -11.01
C HIS A 41 -2.33 8.04 -10.74
N ALA A 42 -2.15 7.07 -11.64
CA ALA A 42 -1.07 6.10 -11.56
C ALA A 42 0.32 6.76 -11.55
N HIS A 43 0.50 7.83 -12.33
CA HIS A 43 1.72 8.63 -12.34
C HIS A 43 1.92 9.38 -11.02
N GLY A 44 0.87 10.04 -10.50
CA GLY A 44 0.92 10.70 -9.18
C GLY A 44 1.33 9.73 -8.07
N MET A 45 0.72 8.54 -8.04
CA MET A 45 1.07 7.47 -7.10
C MET A 45 2.52 7.01 -7.24
N ARG A 46 3.01 6.88 -8.49
CA ARG A 46 4.41 6.51 -8.77
C ARG A 46 5.40 7.58 -8.28
N VAL A 47 5.09 8.87 -8.43
CA VAL A 47 5.93 9.96 -7.91
C VAL A 47 6.02 9.92 -6.37
N LEU A 48 4.92 9.55 -5.71
CA LEU A 48 4.88 9.34 -4.26
C LEU A 48 5.56 8.04 -3.80
N GLY A 49 6.00 7.16 -4.72
CA GLY A 49 6.58 5.86 -4.40
C GLY A 49 5.58 4.83 -3.89
N ILE A 50 4.28 5.03 -4.14
CA ILE A 50 3.20 4.15 -3.70
C ILE A 50 2.71 3.30 -4.89
N PRO A 51 2.56 1.97 -4.75
CA PRO A 51 2.01 1.15 -5.82
C PRO A 51 0.49 1.42 -6.00
N ASN A 52 0.05 1.67 -7.24
CA ASN A 52 -1.37 1.87 -7.56
C ASN A 52 -2.14 0.54 -7.52
N THR A 53 -2.51 0.11 -6.30
CA THR A 53 -3.30 -1.10 -6.03
C THR A 53 -4.71 -0.73 -5.59
N ILE A 54 -5.62 -1.71 -5.59
CA ILE A 54 -7.03 -1.53 -5.17
C ILE A 54 -7.14 -1.00 -3.73
N HIS A 55 -6.14 -1.24 -2.88
CA HIS A 55 -6.11 -0.72 -1.50
C HIS A 55 -6.13 0.81 -1.43
N PHE A 56 -5.70 1.50 -2.49
CA PHE A 56 -5.69 2.95 -2.58
C PHE A 56 -6.90 3.51 -3.35
N ALA A 57 -7.87 2.66 -3.71
CA ALA A 57 -9.12 3.13 -4.28
C ALA A 57 -9.81 4.08 -3.29
N HIS A 58 -10.29 5.23 -3.79
CA HIS A 58 -10.91 6.31 -3.01
C HIS A 58 -9.97 7.22 -2.21
N VAL A 59 -8.66 6.99 -2.23
CA VAL A 59 -7.70 7.89 -1.58
C VAL A 59 -7.38 9.06 -2.52
N THR A 60 -7.76 10.28 -2.12
CA THR A 60 -7.52 11.49 -2.93
C THR A 60 -6.43 12.39 -2.37
N LYS A 61 -6.24 12.41 -1.05
CA LYS A 61 -5.26 13.25 -0.38
C LYS A 61 -3.90 12.59 -0.32
N ILE A 62 -2.85 13.41 -0.43
CA ILE A 62 -1.46 12.92 -0.42
C ILE A 62 -1.09 12.39 0.97
N GLU A 63 -1.49 13.11 2.02
CA GLU A 63 -1.22 12.74 3.43
C GLU A 63 -1.84 11.38 3.77
N ASP A 64 -3.10 11.17 3.40
CA ASP A 64 -3.82 9.92 3.66
C ASP A 64 -3.18 8.74 2.93
N ALA A 65 -2.71 8.94 1.69
CA ALA A 65 -2.03 7.92 0.90
C ALA A 65 -0.71 7.49 1.56
N LEU A 66 0.08 8.44 2.04
CA LEU A 66 1.35 8.18 2.73
C LEU A 66 1.12 7.45 4.07
N ALA A 67 0.15 7.89 4.86
CA ALA A 67 -0.19 7.26 6.13
C ALA A 67 -0.67 5.82 5.94
N LEU A 68 -1.51 5.58 4.93
CA LEU A 68 -1.97 4.24 4.58
C LEU A 68 -0.82 3.35 4.11
N TRP A 69 0.07 3.88 3.27
CA TRP A 69 1.23 3.14 2.78
C TRP A 69 2.19 2.74 3.90
N GLN A 70 2.47 3.65 4.84
CA GLN A 70 3.30 3.35 6.01
C GLN A 70 2.71 2.23 6.87
N ARG A 71 1.39 2.24 7.11
CA ARG A 71 0.71 1.19 7.87
C ARG A 71 0.82 -0.17 7.17
N ILE A 72 0.50 -0.21 5.87
CA ILE A 72 0.57 -1.44 5.07
C ILE A 72 2.00 -1.99 5.05
N ARG A 73 3.01 -1.12 4.86
CA ARG A 73 4.41 -1.53 4.85
C ARG A 73 4.85 -2.12 6.20
N THR A 74 4.45 -1.50 7.30
CA THR A 74 4.77 -1.97 8.66
C THR A 74 4.15 -3.33 8.93
N MET A 75 2.86 -3.51 8.59
CA MET A 75 2.18 -4.80 8.73
C MET A 75 2.86 -5.88 7.90
N LYS A 76 3.16 -5.60 6.63
CA LYS A 76 3.81 -6.55 5.73
C LYS A 76 5.24 -6.90 6.16
N GLU A 77 5.95 -5.96 6.77
CA GLU A 77 7.28 -6.21 7.33
C GLU A 77 7.23 -7.06 8.60
N GLY A 78 6.17 -6.94 9.41
CA GLY A 78 5.91 -7.79 10.57
C GLY A 78 5.47 -9.21 10.21
N GLU A 79 4.69 -9.38 9.14
CA GLU A 79 4.29 -10.71 8.63
C GLU A 79 5.40 -11.44 7.88
N ARG A 80 6.47 -10.74 7.49
CA ARG A 80 7.57 -11.34 6.76
C ARG A 80 8.39 -12.21 7.70
N TRP A 81 8.21 -13.53 7.58
CA TRP A 81 9.02 -14.51 8.30
C TRP A 81 10.51 -14.28 8.08
N ARG A 82 11.26 -14.19 9.17
CA ARG A 82 12.71 -13.97 9.22
C ARG A 82 13.40 -15.23 9.74
N PRO A 83 13.86 -16.15 8.87
CA PRO A 83 14.49 -17.40 9.29
C PRO A 83 15.65 -17.18 10.28
N GLU A 84 16.43 -16.11 10.11
CA GLU A 84 17.55 -15.80 10.99
C GLU A 84 17.15 -15.59 12.46
N VAL A 85 15.92 -15.14 12.71
CA VAL A 85 15.42 -14.76 14.04
C VAL A 85 14.35 -15.72 14.54
N GLU A 86 13.49 -16.22 13.65
CA GLU A 86 12.33 -17.03 13.99
C GLU A 86 12.55 -18.53 13.80
N GLU A 87 13.61 -18.97 13.10
CA GLU A 87 13.94 -20.39 13.01
C GLU A 87 14.76 -20.80 14.24
N GLU A 88 14.22 -21.74 15.01
CA GLU A 88 14.85 -22.29 16.19
C GLU A 88 15.56 -23.60 15.84
N LEU A 89 16.84 -23.71 16.21
CA LEU A 89 17.67 -24.89 16.04
C LEU A 89 18.07 -25.41 17.43
N GLU A 90 18.03 -26.72 17.58
CA GLU A 90 18.51 -27.41 18.77
C GLU A 90 20.01 -27.71 18.63
N ASP A 91 20.79 -27.40 19.67
CA ASP A 91 22.20 -27.76 19.73
C ASP A 91 22.44 -29.21 20.21
N SER A 92 23.70 -29.64 20.17
CA SER A 92 24.12 -30.98 20.61
C SER A 92 23.89 -31.23 22.11
N ALA A 93 23.66 -30.17 22.89
CA ALA A 93 23.36 -30.21 24.33
C ALA A 93 21.86 -30.05 24.64
N GLY A 94 21.00 -29.93 23.62
CA GLY A 94 19.55 -29.78 23.76
C GLY A 94 19.07 -28.34 24.03
N ASN A 95 19.92 -27.32 23.89
CA ASN A 95 19.50 -25.92 23.99
C ASN A 95 18.89 -25.45 22.67
N VAL A 96 17.79 -24.70 22.77
CA VAL A 96 17.10 -24.12 21.63
C VAL A 96 17.59 -22.69 21.41
N VAL A 97 18.15 -22.42 20.23
CA VAL A 97 18.70 -21.11 19.86
C VAL A 97 18.24 -20.69 18.47
N SER A 98 18.16 -19.38 18.22
CA SER A 98 17.87 -18.89 16.86
C SER A 98 18.94 -19.32 15.86
N ARG A 99 18.57 -19.51 14.60
CA ARG A 99 19.50 -19.92 13.54
C ARG A 99 20.74 -19.04 13.44
N LYS A 100 20.57 -17.71 13.57
CA LYS A 100 21.70 -16.79 13.54
C LYS A 100 22.68 -17.07 14.69
N THR A 101 22.15 -17.22 15.91
CA THR A 101 22.95 -17.56 17.10
C THR A 101 23.66 -18.90 16.90
N TYR A 102 22.97 -19.90 16.35
CA TYR A 102 23.56 -21.20 16.06
C TYR A 102 24.72 -21.09 15.05
N GLU A 103 24.52 -20.39 13.94
CA GLU A 103 25.57 -20.22 12.93
C GLU A 103 26.76 -19.41 13.47
N ASP A 104 26.53 -18.39 14.28
CA ASP A 104 27.58 -17.59 14.91
C ASP A 104 28.38 -18.39 15.95
N LEU A 105 27.70 -19.17 16.80
CA LEU A 105 28.37 -20.07 17.77
C LEU A 105 29.17 -21.16 17.05
N LYS A 106 28.65 -21.71 15.95
CA LYS A 106 29.34 -22.71 15.13
C LYS A 106 30.60 -22.14 14.47
N ARG A 107 30.54 -20.90 13.97
CA ARG A 107 31.72 -20.20 13.42
C ARG A 107 32.79 -19.92 14.47
N GLN A 108 32.38 -19.69 15.71
CA GLN A 108 33.29 -19.48 16.85
C GLN A 108 33.84 -20.79 17.43
N GLY A 109 33.34 -21.95 16.99
CA GLY A 109 33.72 -23.26 17.51
C GLY A 109 33.15 -23.57 18.90
N LEU A 110 32.03 -22.92 19.26
CA LEU A 110 31.36 -23.02 20.56
C LEU A 110 30.14 -23.96 20.55
N LEU A 111 29.97 -24.75 19.49
CA LEU A 111 28.87 -25.72 19.27
C LEU A 111 29.41 -27.10 18.91
#